data_AF-A0A7X6W1D0-F1
#
_entry.id   AF-A0A7X6W1D0-F1
#
_cell.length_a   1.000
_cell.length_b   1.000
_cell.length_c   1.000
_cell.angle_alpha   90.00
_cell.angle_beta   90.00
_cell.angle_gamma   90.00
#
_symmetry.space_group_name_H-M   'P 1'
#
loop_
_entity.id
_entity.type
_entity.pdbx_description
1 polymer ?
#
loop_
_entity_poly.entity_id
_entity_poly.type
_entity_poly.pdbx_seq_one_letter_code
_entity_poly.pdbx_strand_id
1 'polypeptide(L)'
;MLADRSVGLLRPAQERWLDSHLRECASCRREEQILQQVLSLVDALPPAAPPPGMWHAVRAQLEAPPAPRVVVRRARPRLAPLAAAGLGIALAFLLASSRQAHSPAPLPTLSPESLTYIQRHATLAHGEPFANHVGLVSFVTLAGQRQAEGTPRW
;
A
#
# COMPACT_ATOMS: atom_id res chain seq x y z
N MET A 1 1.62 -15.51 6.07
CA MET A 1 1.25 -16.88 6.49
C MET A 1 0.90 -16.93 7.99
N LEU A 2 1.85 -16.73 8.92
CA LEU A 2 1.53 -16.67 10.37
C LEU A 2 0.57 -15.51 10.72
N ALA A 3 0.82 -14.32 10.17
CA ALA A 3 -0.08 -13.17 10.33
C ALA A 3 -1.49 -13.41 9.74
N ASP A 4 -1.60 -14.18 8.65
CA ASP A 4 -2.91 -14.50 8.06
C ASP A 4 -3.72 -15.45 8.96
N ARG A 5 -3.03 -16.33 9.71
CA ARG A 5 -3.66 -17.19 10.72
C ARG A 5 -4.26 -16.37 11.85
N SER A 6 -3.54 -15.37 12.36
CA SER A 6 -4.01 -14.56 13.49
C SER A 6 -5.26 -13.74 13.18
N VAL A 7 -5.49 -13.41 11.90
CA VAL A 7 -6.70 -12.69 11.46
C VAL A 7 -7.75 -13.60 10.83
N GLY A 8 -7.57 -14.93 10.89
CA GLY A 8 -8.54 -15.90 10.39
C GLY A 8 -8.73 -15.90 8.86
N LEU A 9 -7.72 -15.49 8.09
CA LEU A 9 -7.79 -15.39 6.63
C LEU A 9 -7.31 -16.65 5.89
N LEU A 10 -6.85 -17.67 6.61
CA LEU A 10 -6.38 -18.91 6.00
C LEU A 10 -7.55 -19.80 5.55
N ARG A 11 -7.42 -20.37 4.35
CA ARG A 11 -8.31 -21.45 3.90
C ARG A 11 -7.97 -22.75 4.64
N PRO A 12 -8.90 -23.71 4.77
CA PRO A 12 -8.67 -24.95 5.50
C PRO A 12 -7.45 -25.77 5.02
N ALA A 13 -7.13 -25.71 3.73
CA ALA A 13 -5.95 -26.38 3.19
C ALA A 13 -4.64 -25.71 3.63
N GLN A 14 -4.64 -24.37 3.78
CA GLN A 14 -3.50 -23.59 4.22
C GLN A 14 -3.26 -23.78 5.72
N GLU A 15 -4.33 -23.85 6.52
CA GLU A 15 -4.23 -24.17 7.96
C GLU A 15 -3.57 -25.54 8.17
N ARG A 16 -4.06 -26.59 7.50
CA ARG A 16 -3.47 -27.94 7.62
C ARG A 16 -2.00 -27.98 7.24
N TRP A 17 -1.62 -27.27 6.17
CA TRP A 17 -0.23 -27.19 5.75
C TRP A 17 0.63 -26.47 6.80
N LEU A 18 0.15 -25.32 7.31
CA LEU A 18 0.85 -24.56 8.34
C LEU A 18 1.01 -25.37 9.64
N ASP A 19 -0.03 -26.10 10.05
CA ASP A 19 0.03 -26.99 11.22
C ASP A 19 1.02 -28.15 11.04
N SER A 20 1.18 -28.66 9.81
CA SER A 20 2.22 -29.64 9.50
C SER A 20 3.60 -29.00 9.64
N HIS A 21 3.80 -27.83 9.03
CA HIS A 21 5.07 -27.11 9.07
C HIS A 21 5.49 -26.75 10.50
N LEU A 22 4.55 -26.28 11.32
CA LEU A 22 4.80 -25.92 12.71
C LEU A 22 5.19 -27.13 13.57
N ARG A 23 4.76 -28.35 13.23
CA ARG A 23 5.23 -29.55 13.95
C ARG A 23 6.70 -29.85 13.68
N GLU A 24 7.18 -29.55 12.48
CA GLU A 24 8.53 -29.88 12.04
C GLU A 24 9.54 -28.75 12.29
N CYS A 25 9.09 -27.49 12.24
CA CYS A 25 9.97 -26.32 12.26
C CYS A 25 9.97 -25.58 13.61
N ALA A 26 11.06 -25.72 14.38
CA ALA A 26 11.18 -25.09 15.70
C ALA A 26 11.29 -23.55 15.65
N SER A 27 11.89 -22.97 14.59
CA SER A 27 11.95 -21.51 14.44
C SER A 27 10.56 -20.92 14.22
N CYS A 28 9.76 -21.50 13.33
CA CYS A 28 8.41 -21.01 13.05
C CYS A 28 7.47 -21.16 14.26
N ARG A 29 7.65 -22.18 15.12
CA ARG A 29 6.92 -22.25 16.40
C ARG A 29 7.27 -21.10 17.33
N ARG A 30 8.55 -20.74 17.43
CA ARG A 30 8.96 -19.60 18.27
C ARG A 30 8.37 -18.29 17.74
N GLU A 31 8.37 -18.10 16.43
CA GLU A 31 7.73 -16.94 15.80
C GLU A 31 6.22 -16.90 16.08
N GLU A 32 5.52 -18.04 15.97
CA GLU A 32 4.09 -18.13 16.30
C GLU A 32 3.84 -17.79 17.78
N GLN A 33 4.67 -18.29 18.69
CA GLN A 33 4.56 -17.98 20.13
C GLN A 33 4.76 -16.49 20.41
N ILE A 34 5.76 -15.85 19.80
CA ILE A 34 6.01 -14.41 19.94
C ILE A 34 4.81 -13.62 19.41
N LEU A 35 4.28 -14.00 18.25
CA LEU A 35 3.09 -13.36 17.68
C LEU A 35 1.88 -13.46 18.61
N GLN A 36 1.62 -14.64 19.17
CA GLN A 36 0.52 -14.86 20.11
C GLN A 36 0.70 -14.05 21.41
N GLN A 37 1.93 -13.90 21.90
CA GLN A 37 2.23 -13.04 23.06
C GLN A 37 1.96 -11.57 22.77
N VAL A 38 2.33 -11.09 21.58
CA VAL A 38 2.04 -9.70 21.19
C VAL A 38 0.53 -9.48 21.08
N LEU A 39 -0.20 -10.41 20.47
CA LEU A 39 -1.65 -10.32 20.35
C LEU A 39 -2.34 -10.30 21.72
N SER A 40 -1.90 -11.12 22.67
CA SER A 40 -2.48 -11.12 24.02
C SER A 40 -2.24 -9.82 24.78
N LEU A 41 -1.11 -9.13 24.54
CA LEU A 41 -0.86 -7.80 25.09
C LEU A 41 -1.78 -6.74 24.48
N VAL A 42 -2.07 -6.83 23.19
CA VAL A 42 -3.01 -5.92 22.51
C VAL A 42 -4.44 -6.16 22.99
N ASP A 43 -4.86 -7.42 23.11
CA ASP A 43 -6.20 -7.79 23.59
C ASP A 43 -6.43 -7.41 25.06
N ALA A 44 -5.35 -7.28 25.85
CA ALA A 44 -5.43 -6.81 27.23
C ALA A 44 -5.69 -5.30 27.34
N LEU A 45 -5.57 -4.52 26.26
CA LEU A 45 -5.86 -3.10 26.28
C LEU A 45 -7.37 -2.87 26.44
N PRO A 46 -7.79 -1.91 27.28
CA PRO A 46 -9.20 -1.58 27.42
C PRO A 46 -9.74 -1.08 26.08
N PRO A 47 -10.92 -1.54 25.64
CA PRO A 47 -11.52 -1.08 24.40
C PRO A 47 -11.79 0.43 24.50
N ALA A 48 -11.35 1.18 23.49
CA ALA A 48 -11.63 2.60 23.39
C ALA A 48 -13.11 2.82 23.07
N ALA A 49 -13.77 3.70 23.82
CA ALA A 49 -15.14 4.08 23.54
C ALA A 49 -15.19 4.82 22.18
N PRO A 50 -16.09 4.45 21.25
CA PRO A 50 -16.25 5.17 20.00
C PRO A 50 -16.80 6.58 20.26
N PRO A 51 -16.48 7.57 19.41
CA PRO A 51 -17.05 8.90 19.49
C PRO A 51 -18.60 8.86 19.49
N PRO A 52 -19.27 9.78 20.21
CA PRO A 52 -20.72 9.86 20.20
C PRO A 52 -21.25 10.04 18.78
N GLY A 53 -22.30 9.30 18.41
CA GLY A 53 -22.89 9.35 17.07
C GLY A 53 -22.23 8.43 16.03
N MET A 54 -21.05 7.86 16.28
CA MET A 54 -20.37 6.97 15.33
C MET A 54 -21.25 5.76 14.95
N TRP A 55 -21.93 5.16 15.93
CA TRP A 55 -22.80 4.01 15.66
C TRP A 55 -24.04 4.37 14.83
N HIS A 56 -24.57 5.59 15.00
CA HIS A 56 -25.67 6.07 14.17
C HIS A 56 -25.23 6.27 12.71
N ALA A 57 -24.02 6.79 12.49
CA ALA A 57 -23.46 6.94 11.14
C ALA A 57 -23.23 5.58 10.46
N VAL A 58 -22.64 4.62 11.18
CA VAL A 58 -22.43 3.25 10.67
C VAL A 58 -23.76 2.59 10.32
N ARG A 59 -24.77 2.67 11.21
CA ARG A 59 -26.10 2.13 10.97
C ARG A 59 -26.75 2.77 9.74
N ALA A 60 -26.71 4.09 9.64
CA ALA A 60 -27.26 4.81 8.50
C ALA A 60 -26.62 4.37 7.18
N GLN A 61 -25.32 4.06 7.17
CA GLN A 61 -24.63 3.57 5.99
C GLN A 61 -24.97 2.13 5.63
N LEU A 62 -25.17 1.25 6.63
CA LEU A 62 -25.59 -0.14 6.42
C LEU A 62 -27.05 -0.26 5.95
N GLU A 63 -27.92 0.63 6.44
CA GLU A 63 -29.34 0.67 6.09
C GLU A 63 -29.62 1.50 4.82
N ALA A 64 -28.64 2.30 4.36
CA ALA A 64 -28.80 3.11 3.17
C ALA A 64 -29.12 2.21 1.96
N PRO A 65 -30.20 2.50 1.21
CA PRO A 65 -30.48 1.77 0.00
C PRO A 65 -29.31 1.92 -0.98
N PRO A 66 -28.98 0.87 -1.75
CA PRO A 66 -27.90 0.95 -2.73
C PRO A 66 -28.19 2.12 -3.68
N ALA A 67 -27.19 2.99 -3.87
CA ALA A 67 -27.33 4.14 -4.75
C ALA A 67 -27.83 3.67 -6.13
N PRO A 68 -28.77 4.40 -6.76
CA PRO A 68 -29.30 4.01 -8.06
C PRO A 68 -28.14 3.93 -9.04
N ARG A 69 -27.90 2.72 -9.58
CA ARG A 69 -26.92 2.54 -10.64
C ARG A 69 -27.38 3.39 -11.81
N VAL A 70 -26.60 4.40 -12.19
CA VAL A 70 -26.87 5.19 -13.39
C VAL A 70 -26.71 4.26 -14.58
N VAL A 71 -27.82 3.70 -15.04
CA VAL A 71 -27.86 2.88 -16.26
C VAL A 71 -27.68 3.86 -17.40
N VAL A 72 -26.44 4.02 -17.87
CA VAL A 72 -26.13 4.82 -19.05
C VAL A 72 -26.80 4.13 -20.24
N ARG A 73 -27.98 4.61 -20.60
CA ARG A 73 -28.76 4.11 -21.73
C ARG A 73 -27.96 4.42 -22.99
N ARG A 74 -27.36 3.38 -23.58
CA ARG A 74 -26.55 3.49 -24.81
C ARG A 74 -27.38 4.18 -25.89
N ALA A 75 -27.12 5.46 -26.13
CA ALA A 75 -27.79 6.23 -27.16
C ALA A 75 -27.49 5.60 -28.53
N ARG A 76 -28.51 5.51 -29.40
CA ARG A 76 -28.40 4.89 -30.73
C ARG A 76 -27.23 5.52 -31.54
N PRO A 77 -26.44 4.73 -32.26
CA PRO A 77 -25.14 5.12 -32.80
C PRO A 77 -25.24 5.94 -34.11
N ARG A 78 -26.24 6.81 -34.27
CA ARG A 78 -26.37 7.65 -35.47
C ARG A 78 -25.36 8.81 -35.51
N LEU A 79 -24.69 9.08 -34.39
CA LEU A 79 -23.60 10.07 -34.27
C LEU A 79 -22.22 9.42 -34.08
N ALA A 80 -22.12 8.09 -34.24
CA ALA A 80 -20.87 7.34 -34.02
C ALA A 80 -19.64 7.88 -34.78
N PRO A 81 -19.72 8.35 -36.05
CA PRO A 81 -18.52 8.86 -36.73
C PRO A 81 -18.05 10.21 -36.18
N LEU A 82 -18.97 11.08 -35.75
CA LEU A 82 -18.63 12.38 -35.14
C LEU A 82 -18.10 12.20 -33.71
N ALA A 83 -18.66 11.27 -32.95
CA ALA A 83 -18.18 10.93 -31.61
C ALA A 83 -16.78 10.28 -31.64
N ALA A 84 -16.48 9.46 -32.65
CA ALA A 84 -15.15 8.86 -32.82
C ALA A 84 -14.06 9.91 -33.09
N ALA A 85 -14.36 10.92 -33.91
CA ALA A 85 -13.43 12.03 -34.16
C ALA A 85 -13.21 12.88 -32.89
N GLY A 86 -14.27 13.20 -32.16
CA GLY A 86 -14.18 13.93 -30.89
C GLY A 86 -13.40 13.16 -29.81
N LEU A 87 -13.63 11.84 -29.70
CA LEU A 87 -12.90 10.99 -28.76
C LEU A 87 -11.42 10.87 -29.13
N GLY A 88 -11.10 10.78 -30.43
CA GLY A 88 -9.73 10.76 -30.92
C GLY A 88 -8.98 12.04 -30.57
N ILE A 89 -9.61 13.21 -30.78
CA ILE A 89 -9.02 14.51 -30.42
C ILE A 89 -8.89 14.64 -28.89
N ALA A 90 -9.93 14.29 -28.12
CA ALA A 90 -9.88 14.35 -26.67
C ALA A 90 -8.81 13.41 -26.08
N LEU A 91 -8.66 12.20 -26.62
CA LEU A 91 -7.65 11.23 -26.21
C LEU A 91 -6.24 11.70 -26.60
N ALA A 92 -6.07 12.24 -27.81
CA ALA A 92 -4.80 12.84 -28.23
C ALA A 92 -4.42 14.04 -27.35
N PHE A 93 -5.40 14.87 -26.98
CA PHE A 93 -5.20 16.00 -26.07
C PHE A 93 -4.90 15.53 -24.63
N LEU A 94 -5.56 14.48 -24.14
CA LEU A 94 -5.27 13.85 -22.85
C LEU A 94 -3.88 13.22 -22.83
N LEU A 95 -3.46 12.55 -23.90
CA LEU A 95 -2.13 11.95 -24.02
C LEU A 95 -1.03 13.02 -24.16
N ALA A 96 -1.30 14.11 -24.87
CA ALA A 96 -0.38 15.24 -25.00
C ALA A 96 -0.24 16.00 -23.67
N SER A 97 -1.35 16.25 -22.98
CA SER A 97 -1.35 16.91 -21.68
C SER A 97 -0.80 16.01 -20.57
N SER A 98 -1.03 14.70 -20.61
CA SER A 98 -0.43 13.77 -19.64
C SER A 98 1.09 13.69 -19.81
N ARG A 99 1.60 13.80 -21.04
CA ARG A 99 3.05 13.90 -21.30
C ARG A 99 3.65 15.20 -20.76
N GLN A 100 2.93 16.31 -20.83
CA GLN A 100 3.38 17.58 -20.24
C GLN A 100 3.30 17.57 -18.71
N ALA A 101 2.24 17.00 -18.14
CA ALA A 101 2.08 16.82 -16.68
C ALA A 101 3.07 15.80 -16.09
N HIS A 102 3.59 14.87 -16.90
CA HIS A 102 4.66 13.94 -16.54
C HIS A 102 6.06 14.45 -16.89
N SER A 103 6.24 15.76 -17.10
CA SER A 103 7.56 16.31 -16.86
C SER A 103 7.85 16.02 -15.38
N PRO A 104 8.77 15.11 -15.03
CA PRO A 104 9.02 14.81 -13.64
C PRO A 104 9.39 16.14 -13.00
N ALA A 105 8.57 16.60 -12.05
CA ALA A 105 8.91 17.78 -11.27
C ALA A 105 10.36 17.56 -10.81
N PRO A 106 11.28 18.52 -11.04
CA PRO A 106 12.66 18.34 -10.65
C PRO A 106 12.67 17.94 -9.20
N LEU A 107 13.05 16.69 -8.95
CA LEU A 107 13.01 16.13 -7.62
C LEU A 107 13.97 16.95 -6.76
N PRO A 108 13.61 17.25 -5.51
CA PRO A 108 14.50 18.01 -4.64
C PRO A 108 15.86 17.33 -4.61
N THR A 109 16.91 18.09 -4.92
CA THR A 109 18.29 17.62 -4.79
C THR A 109 18.54 17.31 -3.33
N LEU A 110 18.78 16.03 -3.03
CA LEU A 110 19.13 15.63 -1.67
C LEU A 110 20.51 16.16 -1.35
N SER A 111 20.63 16.93 -0.27
CA SER A 111 21.94 17.35 0.22
C SER A 111 22.74 16.14 0.71
N PRO A 112 24.09 16.21 0.72
CA PRO A 112 24.93 15.15 1.29
C PRO A 112 24.58 14.82 2.76
N GLU A 113 24.11 15.82 3.51
CA GLU A 113 23.66 15.65 4.90
C GLU A 113 22.38 14.81 4.98
N SER A 114 21.41 15.06 4.08
CA SER A 114 20.17 14.28 4.01
C SER A 114 20.44 12.82 3.68
N LEU A 115 21.39 12.53 2.79
CA LEU A 115 21.81 11.17 2.46
C LEU A 115 22.45 10.47 3.66
N THR A 116 23.33 11.17 4.39
CA THR A 116 23.95 10.64 5.62
C THR A 116 22.89 10.34 6.68
N TYR A 117 21.90 11.21 6.83
CA TYR A 117 20.76 11.01 7.73
C TYR A 117 19.92 9.79 7.34
N ILE A 118 19.55 9.65 6.06
CA ILE A 118 18.79 8.50 5.54
C ILE A 118 19.56 7.20 5.77
N GLN A 119 20.87 7.20 5.51
CA GLN A 119 21.72 6.03 5.67
C GLN A 119 21.83 5.62 7.15
N ARG A 120 22.00 6.58 8.07
CA ARG A 120 22.00 6.32 9.52
C ARG A 120 20.64 5.79 10.00
N HIS A 121 19.54 6.36 9.53
CA HIS A 121 18.20 5.88 9.90
C HIS A 121 17.93 4.47 9.36
N ALA A 122 18.40 4.15 8.15
CA ALA A 122 18.29 2.81 7.60
C ALA A 122 19.06 1.77 8.43
N THR A 123 20.26 2.12 8.93
CA THR A 123 21.02 1.23 9.82
C THR A 123 20.36 1.04 11.18
N LEU A 124 19.77 2.10 11.75
CA LEU A 124 19.09 2.03 13.05
C LEU A 124 17.77 1.26 12.95
N ALA A 125 17.01 1.47 11.87
CA ALA A 125 15.74 0.78 11.62
C ALA A 125 15.93 -0.72 11.32
N HIS A 126 17.14 -1.17 11.01
CA HIS A 126 17.43 -2.59 10.75
C HIS A 126 17.16 -3.48 11.99
N GLY A 127 17.19 -2.90 13.19
CA GLY A 127 16.88 -3.62 14.44
C GLY A 127 15.40 -3.60 14.83
N GLU A 128 14.53 -2.87 14.12
CA GLU A 128 13.12 -2.78 14.47
C GLU A 128 12.27 -3.85 13.76
N PRO A 129 11.45 -4.63 14.49
CA PRO A 129 10.70 -5.75 13.93
C PRO A 129 9.62 -5.34 12.92
N PHE A 130 9.27 -4.05 12.85
CA PHE A 130 8.25 -3.51 11.96
C PHE A 130 8.81 -2.63 10.83
N ALA A 131 10.12 -2.46 10.74
CA ALA A 131 10.70 -1.68 9.66
C ALA A 131 10.47 -2.40 8.32
N ASN A 132 9.94 -1.69 7.32
CA ASN A 132 9.84 -2.25 5.97
C ASN A 132 11.24 -2.29 5.33
N HIS A 133 11.97 -3.39 5.57
CA HIS A 133 13.37 -3.57 5.13
C HIS A 133 13.51 -3.43 3.61
N VAL A 134 12.53 -3.94 2.85
CA VAL A 134 12.53 -3.88 1.38
C VAL A 134 12.37 -2.43 0.92
N GLY A 135 11.39 -1.70 1.50
CA GLY A 135 11.19 -0.28 1.19
C GLY A 135 12.41 0.59 1.50
N LEU A 136 13.04 0.35 2.66
CA LEU A 136 14.24 1.08 3.09
C LEU A 136 15.45 0.83 2.19
N VAL A 137 15.73 -0.43 1.83
CA VAL A 137 16.86 -0.78 0.95
C VAL A 137 16.64 -0.22 -0.45
N SER A 138 15.43 -0.32 -1.00
CA SER A 138 15.09 0.29 -2.29
C SER A 138 15.27 1.80 -2.27
N PHE A 139 14.86 2.47 -1.19
CA PHE A 139 15.01 3.92 -1.07
C PHE A 139 16.48 4.36 -0.99
N VAL A 140 17.31 3.68 -0.19
CA VAL A 140 18.75 3.96 -0.07
C VAL A 140 19.47 3.74 -1.40
N THR A 141 19.14 2.66 -2.11
CA THR A 141 19.76 2.32 -3.40
C THR A 141 19.42 3.36 -4.46
N LEU A 142 18.15 3.79 -4.54
CA LEU A 142 17.71 4.83 -5.46
C LEU A 142 18.32 6.19 -5.14
N ALA A 143 18.46 6.52 -3.85
CA ALA A 143 19.08 7.78 -3.42
C ALA A 143 20.58 7.82 -3.78
N GLY A 144 21.30 6.71 -3.60
CA GLY A 144 22.73 6.59 -3.95
C GLY A 144 22.99 6.65 -5.47
N GLN A 145 22.16 5.99 -6.29
CA GLN A 145 22.30 6.02 -7.75
C GLN A 145 22.18 7.44 -8.31
N ARG A 146 21.25 8.25 -7.79
CA ARG A 146 21.06 9.64 -8.25
C ARG A 146 22.16 10.58 -7.83
N GLN A 147 22.79 10.36 -6.68
CA GLN A 147 23.95 11.15 -6.28
C GLN A 147 25.11 10.96 -7.26
N ALA A 148 25.30 9.74 -7.76
CA ALA A 148 26.33 9.42 -8.76
C ALA A 148 26.03 10.06 -10.13
N GLU A 149 24.76 10.22 -10.49
CA GLU A 149 24.34 10.90 -11.74
C GLU A 149 24.49 12.43 -11.66
N GLY A 150 24.36 13.02 -10.46
CA GLY A 150 24.48 14.46 -10.24
C GLY A 150 25.91 14.97 -10.05
N THR A 151 26.90 14.10 -9.87
CA THR A 151 28.31 14.51 -9.76
C THR A 151 28.92 14.79 -11.13
N PRO A 152 29.34 16.03 -11.43
CA PRO A 152 29.99 16.34 -12.70
C PRO A 152 31.31 15.58 -12.83
N ARG A 153 31.45 14.81 -13.91
CA ARG A 153 32.72 14.19 -14.31
C ARG A 153 33.58 15.26 -14.98
N TRP A 154 34.59 15.73 -14.25
CA TRP A 154 35.67 16.57 -14.77
C TRP A 154 36.80 15.71 -15.32
#